data_AF-A0A927MMS1-F1
#
_entry.id   AF-A0A927MMS1-F1
#
_cell.length_a   1.000
_cell.length_b   1.000
_cell.length_c   1.000
_cell.angle_alpha   90.00
_cell.angle_beta   90.00
_cell.angle_gamma   90.00
#
_symmetry.space_group_name_H-M   'P 1'
#
loop_
_entity.id
_entity.type
_entity.pdbx_description
1 polymer ?
#
loop_
_entity_poly.entity_id
_entity_poly.type
_entity_poly.pdbx_seq_one_letter_code
_entity_poly.pdbx_strand_id
1 'polypeptide(L)' 'MWMSVLIVVVVVVMFTAEAIPLLKKGNIKEFRVFSVLLLFGTSLSIALSLKVAIPSPIDWIEFIYKPLTDWLQTTLK' A
#
# COMPACT_ATOMS: atom_id res chain seq x y z
N MET A 1 14.05 11.27 2.87
CA MET A 1 15.26 10.52 2.48
C MET A 1 15.52 9.29 3.35
N TRP A 2 15.33 9.35 4.68
CA TRP A 2 15.54 8.19 5.57
C TRP A 2 14.42 7.13 5.50
N MET A 3 13.16 7.55 5.35
CA MET A 3 12.00 6.66 5.26
C MET A 3 12.08 5.69 4.08
N SER A 4 12.52 6.19 2.92
CA SER A 4 12.68 5.40 1.70
C SER A 4 13.81 4.37 1.80
N VAL A 5 14.88 4.68 2.54
CA VAL A 5 15.97 3.73 2.80
C VAL A 5 15.48 2.57 3.68
N LEU A 6 14.69 2.87 4.73
CA LEU A 6 14.09 1.84 5.58
C LEU A 6 13.16 0.90 4.80
N ILE A 7 12.35 1.43 3.89
CA ILE A 7 11.47 0.63 3.03
C ILE A 7 12.28 -0.33 2.15
N VAL A 8 13.35 0.16 1.51
CA VAL A 8 14.21 -0.69 0.66
C VAL A 8 14.89 -1.79 1.49
N VAL A 9 15.36 -1.46 2.70
CA VAL A 9 15.99 -2.46 3.59
C VAL A 9 14.99 -3.55 3.99
N VAL A 10 13.77 -3.19 4.37
CA VAL A 10 12.72 -4.18 4.72
C VAL A 10 12.38 -5.07 3.53
N VAL A 11 12.24 -4.49 2.33
CA VAL A 11 11.96 -5.25 1.10
C VAL A 11 13.09 -6.23 0.79
N VAL A 12 14.36 -5.82 0.92
CA VAL A 12 15.51 -6.69 0.70
C VAL A 12 15.56 -7.83 1.72
N VAL A 13 15.31 -7.53 3.00
CA VAL A 13 15.27 -8.54 4.06
C VAL A 13 14.16 -9.56 3.80
N MET A 14 12.94 -9.11 3.51
CA MET A 14 11.82 -10.01 3.16
C MET A 14 12.13 -10.84 1.92
N PHE A 15 12.73 -10.23 0.88
CA PHE A 15 13.11 -10.95 -0.33
C PHE A 15 14.15 -12.03 -0.04
N THR A 16 15.19 -11.73 0.73
CA THR A 16 16.19 -12.74 1.09
C THR A 16 15.65 -13.84 2.00
N ALA A 17 14.72 -13.51 2.90
CA ALA A 17 14.11 -14.46 3.83
C ALA A 17 13.11 -15.42 3.16
N GLU A 18 12.30 -14.94 2.20
CA GLU A 18 11.27 -15.75 1.56
C GLU A 18 11.61 -16.16 0.12
N ALA A 19 12.11 -15.26 -0.71
CA ALA A 19 12.30 -15.54 -2.14
C ALA A 19 13.43 -16.56 -2.40
N ILE A 20 14.53 -16.50 -1.64
CA ILE A 20 15.67 -17.44 -1.75
C ILE A 20 15.26 -18.88 -1.42
N PRO A 21 14.61 -19.17 -0.26
CA PRO A 21 14.17 -20.53 0.03
C PRO A 21 13.03 -21.00 -0.90
N LEU A 22 12.16 -20.10 -1.37
CA LEU A 22 11.11 -20.44 -2.33
C LEU A 22 11.66 -20.84 -3.71
N LEU A 23 12.69 -20.14 -4.19
CA LEU A 23 13.42 -20.51 -5.42
C LEU A 23 14.14 -21.85 -5.25
N LYS A 24 14.77 -22.09 -4.10
CA LYS A 24 15.42 -23.38 -3.80
C LYS A 24 14.43 -24.55 -3.70
N LYS A 25 13.20 -24.30 -3.27
CA LYS A 25 12.12 -25.31 -3.21
C LYS A 25 11.44 -25.57 -4.56
N GLY A 26 11.72 -24.78 -5.60
CA GLY A 26 11.07 -24.91 -6.91
C GLY A 26 9.59 -24.51 -6.91
N ASN A 27 9.11 -23.84 -5.85
CA ASN A 27 7.71 -23.44 -5.71
C ASN A 27 7.44 -22.11 -6.43
N ILE A 28 7.39 -22.20 -7.76
CA ILE A 28 7.15 -21.07 -8.68
C ILE A 28 5.80 -20.36 -8.40
N LYS A 29 4.80 -21.10 -7.89
CA LYS A 29 3.48 -20.55 -7.52
C LYS A 29 3.57 -19.61 -6.32
N GLU A 30 4.25 -20.02 -5.25
CA GLU A 30 4.44 -19.21 -4.04
C GLU A 30 5.33 -18.00 -4.33
N PHE A 31 6.40 -18.20 -5.11
CA PHE A 31 7.26 -17.10 -5.55
C PHE A 31 6.48 -16.02 -6.34
N ARG A 32 5.54 -16.43 -7.19
CA ARG A 32 4.71 -15.48 -7.95
C ARG A 32 3.77 -14.69 -7.04
N VAL A 33 3.13 -15.33 -6.06
CA VAL A 33 2.25 -14.65 -5.09
C VAL A 33 3.07 -13.69 -4.23
N PHE A 34 4.23 -14.14 -3.72
CA PHE A 34 5.16 -13.30 -2.96
C PHE A 34 5.62 -12.08 -3.77
N SER A 35 6.05 -12.29 -5.02
CA SER A 35 6.52 -11.20 -5.87
C SER A 35 5.43 -10.18 -6.20
N VAL A 36 4.19 -10.62 -6.42
CA VAL A 36 3.05 -9.71 -6.62
C VAL A 36 2.77 -8.92 -5.35
N LEU A 37 2.71 -9.59 -4.20
CA LEU A 37 2.45 -8.94 -2.91
C LEU A 37 3.55 -7.93 -2.55
N LEU A 38 4.81 -8.28 -2.79
CA LEU A 38 5.97 -7.41 -2.59
C LEU A 38 5.93 -6.19 -3.52
N LEU A 39 5.60 -6.38 -4.80
CA LEU A 39 5.44 -5.26 -5.75
C LEU A 39 4.34 -4.31 -5.28
N PHE A 40 3.19 -4.83 -4.84
CA PHE A 40 2.10 -4.02 -4.29
C PHE A 40 2.55 -3.27 -3.02
N GLY A 41 3.17 -3.93 -2.05
CA GLY A 41 3.64 -3.26 -0.82
C GLY A 41 4.70 -2.19 -1.08
N THR A 42 5.61 -2.44 -2.03
CA THR A 42 6.68 -1.51 -2.39
C THR A 42 6.12 -0.30 -3.14
N SER A 43 5.25 -0.52 -4.13
CA SER A 43 4.60 0.58 -4.86
C SER A 43 3.71 1.43 -3.95
N LEU A 44 2.96 0.80 -3.02
CA LEU A 44 2.17 1.52 -2.02
C LEU A 44 3.05 2.34 -1.07
N SER A 45 4.17 1.77 -0.61
CA SER A 45 5.13 2.48 0.25
C SER A 45 5.83 3.64 -0.46
N ILE A 46 6.15 3.48 -1.75
CA ILE A 46 6.70 4.55 -2.59
C ILE A 46 5.66 5.64 -2.78
N ALA A 47 4.41 5.31 -3.07
CA ALA A 47 3.31 6.27 -3.19
C ALA A 47 3.11 7.08 -1.89
N LEU A 48 3.14 6.40 -0.74
CA LEU A 48 3.08 7.01 0.58
C LEU A 48 4.29 7.93 0.84
N SER A 49 5.50 7.48 0.46
CA SER A 49 6.74 8.24 0.66
C SER A 49 6.88 9.44 -0.27
N LEU A 50 6.28 9.40 -1.47
CA LEU A 50 6.29 10.51 -2.41
C LEU A 50 5.39 11.68 -1.95
N LYS A 51 4.67 11.53 -0.82
CA LYS A 51 3.61 12.46 -0.42
C LYS A 51 2.70 12.82 -1.61
N VAL A 52 2.51 11.89 -2.55
CA VAL A 52 1.28 11.90 -3.34
C VAL A 52 0.20 11.96 -2.27
N ALA A 53 -0.65 12.98 -2.33
CA ALA A 53 -1.74 13.16 -1.39
C ALA A 53 -2.68 11.96 -1.55
N ILE A 54 -2.29 10.83 -0.97
CA ILE A 54 -3.17 9.74 -0.62
C ILE A 54 -4.05 10.43 0.41
N PRO A 55 -5.28 10.80 0.02
CA PRO A 55 -6.17 11.47 0.94
C PRO A 55 -6.25 10.54 2.15
N SER A 56 -6.15 11.12 3.34
CA SER A 56 -6.16 10.33 4.56
C SER A 56 -7.39 9.40 4.53
N PRO A 57 -7.37 8.23 5.18
CA PRO A 57 -8.58 7.40 5.25
C PRO A 57 -9.80 8.19 5.76
N ILE A 58 -9.56 9.23 6.57
CA ILE A 58 -10.56 10.22 6.99
C ILE A 58 -11.07 11.09 5.84
N ASP A 59 -10.21 11.50 4.91
CA ASP A 59 -10.60 12.29 3.73
C ASP A 59 -11.41 11.44 2.74
N TRP A 60 -11.15 10.13 2.68
CA TRP A 60 -11.97 9.16 1.92
C TRP A 60 -13.35 9.00 2.54
N ILE A 61 -13.41 8.90 3.88
CA ILE A 61 -14.67 8.90 4.62
C ILE A 61 -15.39 10.23 4.36
N GLU A 62 -14.70 11.36 4.41
CA GLU A 62 -15.28 12.67 4.16
C GLU A 62 -15.83 12.79 2.73
N PHE A 63 -15.17 12.22 1.71
CA PHE A 63 -15.67 12.20 0.33
C PHE A 63 -16.95 11.36 0.17
N ILE A 64 -17.07 10.24 0.87
CA ILE A 64 -18.28 9.40 0.87
C ILE A 64 -19.43 10.07 1.63
N TYR A 65 -19.12 10.73 2.75
CA TYR A 65 -20.12 11.37 3.61
C TYR A 65 -20.55 12.76 3.12
N LYS A 66 -19.70 13.46 2.35
CA LYS A 66 -20.00 14.77 1.74
C LYS A 66 -21.35 14.86 1.03
N PRO A 67 -21.67 13.95 0.08
CA PRO A 67 -22.97 14.01 -0.61
C PRO A 67 -24.15 13.79 0.35
N LEU A 68 -23.94 13.06 1.44
CA LEU A 68 -24.93 12.80 2.48
C LEU A 68 -25.14 14.04 3.37
N THR A 69 -24.05 14.74 3.70
CA THR A 69 -24.08 16.04 4.40
C THR A 69 -24.71 17.13 3.56
N ASP A 70 -24.39 17.23 2.26
CA ASP A 70 -25.01 18.18 1.34
C ASP A 70 -26.52 17.93 1.20
N TRP A 71 -26.93 16.65 1.15
CA TRP A 71 -28.35 16.28 1.10
C TRP A 71 -29.08 16.60 2.41
N LEU A 72 -28.45 16.39 3.56
CA LEU A 72 -28.96 16.83 4.86
C LEU A 72 -29.07 18.35 4.93
N GLN A 73 -28.05 19.10 4.49
CA GLN A 73 -28.09 20.56 4.49
C GLN A 73 -29.14 21.13 3.54
N THR A 74 -29.42 20.47 2.41
CA THR A 74 -30.47 20.91 1.49
C THR A 74 -31.88 20.57 1.96
N THR A 75 -32.05 19.55 2.81
CA THR A 75 -33.37 19.15 3.34
C THR A 75 -33.72 19.84 4.65
N LEU A 76 -32.72 20.36 5.38
CA LEU A 76 -32.87 21.10 6.64
C LEU A 76 -32.96 22.63 6.43
N LYS A 77 -33.11 23.09 5.18
CA LYS A 77 -33.29 24.49 4.78
C LYS A 77 -34.63 24.66 4.09
#